data_AF-A0A5E4HRN4-F1
#
_entry.id   AF-A0A5E4HRN4-F1
#
_cell.length_a   1.000
_cell.length_b   1.000
_cell.length_c   1.000
_cell.angle_alpha   90.00
_cell.angle_beta   90.00
_cell.angle_gamma   90.00
#
_symmetry.space_group_name_H-M   'P 1'
#
loop_
_entity.id
_entity.type
_entity.pdbx_description
1 polymer ?
#
loop_
_entity_poly.entity_id
_entity_poly.type
_entity_poly.pdbx_seq_one_letter_code
_entity_poly.pdbx_strand_id
1 'polypeptide(L)'
;MGSDALPEDQQLTLEVARMIREYFLQQNAYHEVDTFCPMDKQFKLLKSIMSWGDKAHNALDGGAPIEDIMKLKSKDDLAKVKYEKEFDTALGVILKTMEDEFAKLRGK
;
A
#
# COMPACT_ATOMS: atom_id res chain seq x y z
N MET A 1 -23.70 5.51 -8.83
CA MET A 1 -22.51 5.56 -9.69
C MET A 1 -21.38 4.87 -8.95
N GLY A 2 -20.72 3.88 -9.54
CA GLY A 2 -19.61 3.16 -8.91
C GLY A 2 -18.33 4.00 -8.82
N SER A 3 -17.30 3.49 -8.14
CA SER A 3 -15.97 4.13 -8.02
C SER A 3 -15.37 4.53 -9.36
N ASP A 4 -15.69 3.77 -10.42
CA ASP A 4 -15.12 3.94 -11.76
C ASP A 4 -15.62 5.19 -12.49
N ALA A 5 -16.63 5.87 -11.94
CA ALA A 5 -17.13 7.15 -12.46
C ALA A 5 -16.40 8.37 -11.87
N LEU A 6 -15.50 8.16 -10.90
CA LEU A 6 -14.75 9.24 -10.26
C LEU A 6 -13.51 9.62 -11.07
N PRO A 7 -13.03 10.86 -10.93
CA PRO A 7 -11.68 11.26 -11.35
C PRO A 7 -10.61 10.31 -10.80
N GLU A 8 -9.55 10.06 -11.58
CA GLU A 8 -8.49 9.09 -11.25
C GLU A 8 -7.77 9.42 -9.92
N ASP A 9 -7.57 10.70 -9.61
CA ASP A 9 -7.02 11.18 -8.34
C ASP A 9 -7.92 10.81 -7.15
N GLN A 10 -9.24 10.91 -7.32
CA GLN A 10 -10.22 10.54 -6.30
C GLN A 10 -10.29 9.03 -6.13
N GLN A 11 -10.16 8.27 -7.22
CA GLN A 11 -10.07 6.81 -7.15
C GLN A 11 -8.82 6.38 -6.36
N LEU A 12 -7.66 6.99 -6.60
CA LEU A 12 -6.44 6.74 -5.81
C LEU A 12 -6.63 7.09 -4.35
N THR A 13 -7.27 8.23 -4.05
CA THR A 13 -7.56 8.65 -2.68
C THR A 13 -8.42 7.60 -1.96
N LEU A 14 -9.45 7.06 -2.61
CA LEU A 14 -10.29 5.99 -2.05
C LEU A 14 -9.51 4.69 -1.84
N GLU A 15 -8.57 4.37 -2.73
CA GLU A 15 -7.73 3.18 -2.58
C GLU A 15 -6.76 3.32 -1.40
N VAL A 16 -6.09 4.47 -1.23
CA VAL A 16 -5.24 4.73 -0.05
C VAL A 16 -6.08 4.69 1.23
N ALA A 17 -7.28 5.27 1.21
CA ALA A 17 -8.20 5.19 2.34
C ALA A 17 -8.63 3.74 2.65
N ARG A 18 -8.81 2.91 1.63
CA ARG A 18 -9.07 1.47 1.79
C ARG A 18 -7.87 0.76 2.41
N MET A 19 -6.65 1.03 1.95
CA MET A 19 -5.43 0.46 2.53
C MET A 19 -5.31 0.80 4.02
N ILE A 20 -5.57 2.06 4.41
CA ILE A 20 -5.55 2.45 5.84
C ILE A 20 -6.60 1.64 6.63
N ARG A 21 -7.81 1.49 6.11
CA ARG A 21 -8.87 0.72 6.78
C ARG A 21 -8.52 -0.76 6.92
N GLU A 22 -8.09 -1.40 5.84
CA GLU A 22 -7.91 -2.85 5.80
C GLU A 22 -6.55 -3.31 6.34
N TYR A 23 -5.50 -2.52 6.13
CA TYR A 23 -4.12 -2.95 6.44
C TYR A 23 -3.68 -2.45 7.81
N PHE A 24 -4.15 -1.26 8.22
CA PHE A 24 -3.73 -0.65 9.48
C PHE A 24 -4.82 -0.72 10.57
N LEU A 25 -6.04 -0.24 10.29
CA LEU A 25 -7.10 -0.14 11.30
C LEU A 25 -7.72 -1.49 11.66
N GLN A 26 -7.88 -2.39 10.69
CA GLN A 26 -8.36 -3.75 10.94
C GLN A 26 -7.26 -4.60 11.55
N GLN A 27 -7.46 -4.99 12.81
CA GLN A 27 -6.60 -5.94 13.53
C GLN A 27 -7.40 -7.18 13.94
N ASN A 28 -6.81 -8.36 13.76
CA ASN A 28 -7.42 -9.62 14.15
C ASN A 28 -6.94 -10.03 15.55
N ALA A 29 -7.79 -9.81 16.57
CA ALA A 29 -7.51 -10.17 17.95
C ALA A 29 -7.24 -11.67 18.18
N TYR A 30 -7.70 -12.55 17.29
CA TYR A 30 -7.52 -14.00 17.38
C TYR A 30 -6.28 -14.52 16.62
N HIS A 31 -5.55 -13.67 15.89
CA HIS A 31 -4.36 -14.09 15.15
C HIS A 31 -3.09 -13.95 15.98
N GLU A 32 -2.22 -14.98 15.99
CA GLU A 32 -1.01 -15.01 16.84
C GLU A 32 -0.08 -13.80 16.68
N VAL A 33 0.00 -13.24 15.45
CA VAL A 33 0.91 -12.12 15.14
C VAL A 33 0.19 -10.77 15.18
N ASP A 34 -1.09 -10.73 14.83
CA ASP A 34 -1.85 -9.48 14.63
C ASP A 34 -2.73 -9.13 15.85
N THR A 35 -2.70 -9.98 16.89
CA THR A 35 -3.36 -9.74 18.18
C THR A 35 -2.75 -8.54 18.94
N PHE A 36 -1.47 -8.23 18.70
CA PHE A 36 -0.78 -7.09 19.28
C PHE A 36 0.26 -6.51 18.32
N CYS A 37 0.18 -5.22 18.03
CA CYS A 37 1.09 -4.52 17.14
C CYS A 37 1.94 -3.48 17.92
N PRO A 38 3.25 -3.69 18.09
CA PRO A 38 4.14 -2.70 18.71
C PRO A 38 4.15 -1.36 17.99
N MET A 39 4.40 -0.26 18.72
CA MET A 39 4.38 1.10 18.16
C MET A 39 5.32 1.27 16.94
N ASP A 40 6.51 0.67 16.98
CA ASP A 40 7.46 0.70 15.86
C ASP A 40 6.89 0.03 14.60
N LYS A 41 6.23 -1.12 14.74
CA LYS A 41 5.55 -1.79 13.62
C LYS A 41 4.39 -0.95 13.08
N GLN A 42 3.58 -0.36 13.96
CA GLN A 42 2.48 0.53 13.56
C GLN A 42 3.00 1.72 12.74
N PHE A 43 4.05 2.39 13.22
CA PHE A 43 4.65 3.53 12.54
C PHE A 43 5.19 3.14 11.16
N LYS A 44 5.95 2.05 11.08
CA LYS A 44 6.50 1.54 9.81
C LYS A 44 5.40 1.19 8.82
N LEU A 45 4.36 0.48 9.27
CA LEU A 45 3.24 0.08 8.42
C LEU A 45 2.50 1.29 7.84
N LEU A 46 2.12 2.24 8.70
CA LEU A 46 1.42 3.45 8.25
C LEU A 46 2.29 4.28 7.32
N LYS A 47 3.59 4.43 7.63
CA LYS A 47 4.55 5.14 6.78
C LYS A 47 4.67 4.48 5.40
N SER A 48 4.66 3.15 5.32
CA SER A 48 4.70 2.44 4.05
C SER A 48 3.43 2.61 3.22
N ILE A 49 2.24 2.61 3.85
CA ILE A 49 0.97 2.90 3.16
C ILE A 49 0.99 4.32 2.59
N MET A 50 1.39 5.31 3.40
CA MET A 50 1.51 6.70 2.95
C MET A 50 2.52 6.85 1.81
N SER A 51 3.70 6.22 1.94
CA SER A 51 4.72 6.26 0.90
C SER A 51 4.25 5.62 -0.41
N TRP A 52 3.42 4.59 -0.36
CA TRP A 52 2.81 4.00 -1.56
C TRP A 52 1.85 5.00 -2.21
N GLY A 53 0.98 5.65 -1.40
CA GLY A 53 0.06 6.68 -1.87
C GLY A 53 0.76 7.85 -2.53
N ASP A 54 1.80 8.39 -1.91
CA ASP A 54 2.60 9.49 -2.48
C ASP A 54 3.22 9.09 -3.83
N LYS A 55 3.76 7.87 -3.94
CA LYS A 55 4.33 7.36 -5.20
C LYS A 55 3.27 7.13 -6.27
N ALA A 56 2.10 6.63 -5.89
CA ALA A 56 0.97 6.44 -6.78
C ALA A 56 0.47 7.76 -7.36
N HIS A 57 0.28 8.80 -6.54
CA HIS A 57 -0.07 10.13 -7.01
C HIS A 57 0.99 10.71 -7.94
N ASN A 58 2.27 10.61 -7.57
CA ASN A 58 3.37 11.07 -8.43
C ASN A 58 3.45 10.31 -9.77
N ALA A 59 3.10 9.02 -9.79
CA ALA A 59 3.05 8.24 -11.03
C ALA A 59 1.87 8.65 -11.91
N LEU A 60 0.70 8.88 -11.31
CA LEU A 60 -0.48 9.38 -12.01
C LEU A 60 -0.24 10.75 -12.63
N ASP A 61 0.36 11.67 -11.87
CA ASP A 61 0.75 13.01 -12.35
C ASP A 61 1.79 12.92 -13.47
N GLY A 62 2.60 11.85 -13.47
CA GLY A 62 3.56 11.51 -14.53
C GLY A 62 2.93 10.88 -15.77
N GLY A 63 1.60 10.68 -15.80
CA GLY A 63 0.87 10.10 -16.94
C GLY A 63 0.74 8.58 -16.92
N ALA A 64 1.12 7.91 -15.82
CA ALA A 64 0.93 6.46 -15.70
C ALA A 64 -0.57 6.12 -15.61
N PRO A 65 -1.06 5.12 -16.36
CA PRO A 65 -2.47 4.71 -16.29
C PRO A 65 -2.84 4.25 -14.88
N ILE A 66 -3.98 4.72 -14.36
CA ILE A 66 -4.47 4.33 -13.02
C ILE A 66 -4.60 2.82 -12.86
N GLU A 67 -5.04 2.11 -13.90
CA GLU A 67 -5.18 0.66 -13.86
C GLU A 67 -3.86 -0.07 -13.57
N ASP A 68 -2.75 0.43 -14.10
CA ASP A 68 -1.43 -0.16 -13.90
C ASP A 68 -0.95 0.06 -12.47
N ILE A 69 -1.25 1.24 -11.90
CA ILE A 69 -0.97 1.58 -10.49
C ILE A 69 -1.81 0.69 -9.56
N MET A 70 -3.09 0.50 -9.87
CA MET A 70 -4.01 -0.31 -9.05
C MET A 70 -3.65 -1.80 -9.04
N LYS A 71 -2.95 -2.30 -10.07
CA LYS A 71 -2.51 -3.70 -10.22
C LYS A 71 -1.11 -3.97 -9.64
N LEU A 72 -0.47 -2.97 -9.01
CA LEU A 72 0.86 -3.14 -8.42
C LEU A 72 0.85 -4.19 -7.30
N LYS A 73 1.82 -5.11 -7.36
CA LYS A 73 1.92 -6.22 -6.41
C LYS A 73 2.30 -5.71 -5.02
N SER A 74 3.10 -4.63 -4.94
CA SER A 74 3.46 -4.00 -3.67
C SER A 74 2.25 -3.64 -2.80
N LYS A 75 1.12 -3.26 -3.41
CA LYS A 75 -0.13 -2.98 -2.71
C LYS A 75 -0.68 -4.23 -1.99
N ASP A 76 -0.76 -5.34 -2.71
CA ASP A 76 -1.29 -6.61 -2.19
C ASP A 76 -0.34 -7.23 -1.16
N ASP A 77 0.97 -7.06 -1.32
CA ASP A 77 1.96 -7.55 -0.37
C ASP A 77 1.95 -6.73 0.94
N LEU A 78 1.73 -5.40 0.86
CA LEU A 78 1.52 -4.56 2.04
C LEU A 78 0.30 -4.99 2.87
N ALA A 79 -0.74 -5.54 2.25
CA ALA A 79 -1.90 -6.06 2.98
C ALA A 79 -1.55 -7.25 3.88
N LYS A 80 -0.55 -8.06 3.48
CA LYS A 80 -0.18 -9.32 4.12
C LYS A 80 0.89 -9.14 5.19
N VAL A 81 1.71 -8.08 5.10
CA VAL A 81 2.86 -7.86 5.99
C VAL A 81 2.48 -7.78 7.47
N LYS A 82 1.24 -7.40 7.80
CA LYS A 82 0.77 -7.35 9.19
C LYS A 82 0.71 -8.73 9.88
N TYR A 83 0.62 -9.81 9.10
CA TYR A 83 0.60 -11.17 9.61
C TYR A 83 2.00 -11.81 9.73
N GLU A 84 3.05 -11.11 9.29
CA GLU A 84 4.41 -11.64 9.24
C GLU A 84 5.13 -11.57 10.60
N LYS A 85 5.71 -12.71 11.00
CA LYS A 85 6.55 -12.79 12.21
C LYS A 85 7.80 -11.94 12.05
N GLU A 86 8.48 -12.07 10.89
CA GLU A 86 9.65 -11.28 10.51
C GLU A 86 9.26 -10.01 9.74
N PHE A 87 8.48 -9.14 10.40
CA PHE A 87 7.93 -7.92 9.81
C PHE A 87 8.96 -7.04 9.11
N ASP A 88 10.11 -6.77 9.73
CA ASP A 88 11.10 -5.84 9.17
C ASP A 88 11.76 -6.37 7.89
N THR A 89 12.07 -7.66 7.86
CA THR A 89 12.61 -8.33 6.66
C THR A 89 11.58 -8.32 5.55
N ALA A 90 10.35 -8.73 5.84
CA ALA A 90 9.25 -8.77 4.87
C ALA A 90 8.96 -7.37 4.31
N LEU A 91 8.84 -6.36 5.18
CA LEU A 91 8.61 -4.98 4.78
C LEU A 91 9.76 -4.45 3.92
N GLY A 92 11.01 -4.75 4.28
CA GLY A 92 12.18 -4.34 3.50
C GLY A 92 12.18 -4.89 2.07
N VAL A 93 11.73 -6.14 1.88
CA VAL A 93 11.56 -6.73 0.54
C VAL A 93 10.44 -6.02 -0.23
N ILE A 94 9.30 -5.80 0.40
CA ILE A 94 8.15 -5.12 -0.22
C ILE A 94 8.51 -3.71 -0.65
N LEU A 95 9.23 -2.95 0.19
CA LEU A 95 9.67 -1.61 -0.15
C LEU A 95 10.61 -1.59 -1.36
N LYS A 96 11.52 -2.56 -1.48
CA LYS A 96 12.38 -2.68 -2.68
C LYS A 96 11.56 -3.00 -3.93
N THR A 97 10.63 -3.95 -3.84
CA THR A 97 9.72 -4.28 -4.95
C THR A 97 8.88 -3.08 -5.36
N MET A 98 8.36 -2.32 -4.38
CA MET A 98 7.59 -1.09 -4.63
C MET A 98 8.42 -0.05 -5.40
N GLU A 99 9.68 0.17 -5.03
CA GLU A 99 10.56 1.09 -5.76
C GLU A 99 10.78 0.64 -7.20
N ASP A 100 11.06 -0.65 -7.42
CA ASP A 100 11.27 -1.21 -8.77
C ASP A 100 9.99 -1.14 -9.63
N GLU A 101 8.82 -1.34 -9.03
CA GLU A 101 7.53 -1.23 -9.70
C GLU A 101 7.24 0.20 -10.16
N PHE A 102 7.36 1.18 -9.27
CA PHE A 102 7.13 2.58 -9.62
C PHE A 102 8.20 3.12 -10.56
N ALA A 103 9.44 2.64 -10.48
CA ALA A 103 10.49 2.99 -11.44
C ALA A 103 10.14 2.54 -12.87
N LYS A 104 9.53 1.35 -13.03
CA LYS A 104 9.06 0.87 -14.35
C LYS A 104 7.90 1.67 -14.91
N LEU A 105 7.02 2.17 -14.04
CA LEU A 105 5.89 3.02 -14.46
C LEU A 105 6.34 4.41 -14.93
N ARG A 106 7.41 4.97 -14.35
CA ARG A 106 8.00 6.25 -14.77
C ARG A 106 8.78 6.19 -16.09
N GLY A 107 9.11 5.00 -16.57
CA GLY A 107 9.94 4.79 -17.76
C GLY A 107 9.15 4.62 -19.07
N LYS A 108 7.81 4.73 -19.03
CA LYS A 108 6.92 4.71 -20.20
C LYS A 108 6.41 6.11 -20.49
#